data_AF-A0A974X584-F1
#
_entry.id   AF-A0A974X584-F1
#
_cell.length_a   1.000
_cell.length_b   1.000
_cell.length_c   1.000
_cell.angle_alpha   90.00
_cell.angle_beta   90.00
_cell.angle_gamma   90.00
#
_symmetry.space_group_name_H-M   'P 1'
#
loop_
_entity.id
_entity.type
_entity.pdbx_description
1 polymer ?
#
loop_
_entity_poly.entity_id
_entity_poly.type
_entity_poly.pdbx_seq_one_letter_code
_entity_poly.pdbx_strand_id
1 'polypeptide(L)'
;MSEKAARQQARQQVAAYHEAELAELVAHVAGAIDQFRDGDLDPFDMDRVLFQYSRAAKELWKYCNLGNVEVAARYIREDPAIDWWERGAFRER
;
A
#
# COMPACT_ATOMS: atom_id res chain seq x y z
N MET A 1 12.61 -26.44 10.88
CA MET A 1 12.26 -25.11 11.42
C MET A 1 11.14 -25.29 12.44
N SER A 2 11.20 -24.64 13.60
CA SER A 2 10.07 -24.64 14.54
C SER A 2 8.93 -23.78 13.99
N GLU A 3 7.68 -24.14 14.28
CA GLU A 3 6.48 -23.36 13.96
C GLU A 3 6.60 -21.90 14.42
N LYS A 4 7.20 -21.67 15.60
CA LYS A 4 7.47 -20.31 16.12
C LYS A 4 8.41 -19.52 15.21
N ALA A 5 9.44 -20.18 14.66
CA ALA A 5 10.40 -19.54 13.77
C ALA A 5 9.77 -19.23 12.40
N ALA A 6 8.94 -20.14 11.88
CA ALA A 6 8.19 -19.91 10.63
C ALA A 6 7.23 -18.71 10.76
N ARG A 7 6.47 -18.64 11.86
CA ARG A 7 5.56 -17.52 12.12
C ARG A 7 6.28 -16.18 12.29
N GLN A 8 7.47 -16.18 12.89
CA GLN A 8 8.28 -14.97 13.02
C GLN A 8 8.80 -14.50 11.66
N GLN A 9 9.28 -15.43 10.83
CA GLN A 9 9.72 -15.13 9.48
C GLN A 9 8.57 -14.55 8.63
N ALA A 10 7.37 -15.13 8.73
CA ALA A 10 6.17 -14.62 8.05
C ALA A 10 5.85 -13.17 8.46
N ARG A 11 5.94 -12.84 9.75
CA ARG A 11 5.75 -11.45 10.22
C ARG A 11 6.77 -10.48 9.65
N GLN A 12 8.04 -10.86 9.65
CA GLN A 12 9.12 -10.02 9.09
C GLN A 12 8.90 -9.76 7.60
N GLN A 13 8.50 -10.80 6.86
CA GLN A 13 8.21 -10.66 5.44
C GLN A 13 7.02 -9.75 5.19
N VAL A 14 5.91 -9.92 5.92
CA VAL A 14 4.73 -9.05 5.79
C VAL A 14 5.06 -7.61 6.18
N ALA A 15 5.88 -7.39 7.22
CA ALA A 15 6.30 -6.06 7.63
C ALA A 15 7.16 -5.37 6.56
N ALA A 16 8.16 -6.07 6.00
CA ALA A 16 9.01 -5.54 4.93
C ALA A 16 8.19 -5.22 3.67
N TYR A 17 7.24 -6.09 3.32
CA TYR A 17 6.31 -5.84 2.22
C TYR A 17 5.45 -4.59 2.48
N HIS A 18 4.85 -4.49 3.67
CA HIS A 18 4.02 -3.36 4.04
C HIS A 18 4.79 -2.03 3.99
N GLU A 19 6.03 -2.01 4.49
CA GLU A 19 6.89 -0.82 4.44
C GLU A 19 7.21 -0.41 3.01
N ALA A 20 7.61 -1.36 2.15
CA ALA A 20 7.95 -1.08 0.75
C ALA A 20 6.75 -0.51 -0.02
N GLU A 21 5.59 -1.17 0.05
CA GLU A 21 4.39 -0.72 -0.66
C GLU A 21 3.87 0.62 -0.11
N LEU A 22 3.99 0.85 1.20
CA LEU A 22 3.61 2.14 1.79
C LEU A 22 4.54 3.26 1.32
N ALA A 23 5.83 2.99 1.14
CA ALA A 23 6.78 3.96 0.61
C ALA A 23 6.40 4.40 -0.82
N GLU A 24 6.01 3.46 -1.69
CA GLU A 24 5.53 3.77 -3.04
C GLU A 24 4.26 4.64 -3.00
N LEU A 25 3.30 4.31 -2.13
CA LEU A 25 2.09 5.12 -1.94
C LEU A 25 2.41 6.55 -1.46
N VAL A 26 3.38 6.70 -0.56
CA VAL A 26 3.84 8.02 -0.11
C VAL A 26 4.59 8.76 -1.22
N ALA A 27 5.34 8.07 -2.08
CA ALA A 27 6.03 8.67 -3.22
C ALA A 27 5.03 9.28 -4.23
N HIS A 28 3.89 8.64 -4.48
CA HIS A 28 2.81 9.23 -5.29
C HIS A 28 2.32 10.57 -4.71
N VAL A 29 2.10 10.63 -3.38
CA VAL A 29 1.69 11.87 -2.71
C VAL A 29 2.78 12.92 -2.75
N ALA A 30 4.05 12.54 -2.57
CA ALA A 30 5.17 13.46 -2.65
C ALA A 30 5.26 14.12 -4.03
N GLY A 31 5.16 13.33 -5.11
CA GLY A 31 5.13 13.86 -6.48
C GLY A 31 3.95 14.80 -6.73
N ALA A 32 2.77 14.48 -6.21
CA ALA A 32 1.60 15.37 -6.31
C ALA A 32 1.78 16.67 -5.52
N ILE A 33 2.42 16.63 -4.34
CA ILE A 33 2.74 17.84 -3.57
C ILE A 33 3.68 18.75 -4.36
N ASP A 34 4.68 18.19 -5.03
CA ASP A 34 5.62 18.97 -5.84
C ASP A 34 4.89 19.63 -7.03
N GLN A 35 4.04 18.88 -7.75
CA GLN A 35 3.17 19.44 -8.80
C GLN A 35 2.23 20.53 -8.28
N PHE A 36 1.64 20.34 -7.09
CA PHE A 36 0.78 21.34 -6.46
C PHE A 36 1.55 22.62 -6.13
N ARG A 37 2.79 22.51 -5.65
CA ARG A 37 3.67 23.68 -5.37
C ARG A 37 4.06 24.42 -6.63
N ASP A 38 4.25 23.70 -7.73
CA ASP A 38 4.55 24.28 -9.05
C ASP A 38 3.31 24.90 -9.72
N GLY A 39 2.12 24.64 -9.19
CA GLY A 39 0.84 25.14 -9.69
C GLY A 39 0.20 24.28 -10.78
N ASP A 40 0.75 23.09 -11.02
CA ASP A 40 0.27 22.12 -12.03
C ASP A 40 -0.94 21.32 -11.55
N LEU A 41 -1.11 21.17 -10.23
CA LEU A 41 -2.32 20.60 -9.63
C LEU A 41 -3.10 21.68 -8.88
N ASP A 42 -4.42 21.68 -9.07
CA ASP A 42 -5.30 22.52 -8.27
C ASP A 42 -5.62 21.85 -6.91
N PRO A 43 -6.23 22.59 -5.95
CA PRO A 43 -6.56 22.02 -4.65
C PRO A 43 -7.53 20.83 -4.69
N PHE A 44 -8.43 20.75 -5.67
CA PHE A 44 -9.36 19.62 -5.82
C PHE A 44 -8.66 18.38 -6.36
N ASP A 45 -7.73 18.55 -7.30
CA ASP A 45 -6.91 17.45 -7.81
C ASP A 45 -6.00 16.90 -6.71
N MET A 46 -5.39 17.78 -5.91
CA MET A 46 -4.60 17.36 -4.75
C MET A 46 -5.44 16.61 -3.70
N ASP A 47 -6.67 17.07 -3.41
CA ASP A 47 -7.59 16.37 -2.51
C ASP A 47 -7.96 14.97 -3.03
N ARG A 48 -8.17 14.82 -4.34
CA ARG A 48 -8.41 13.52 -4.98
C ARG A 48 -7.22 12.57 -4.82
N VAL A 49 -5.99 13.07 -4.98
CA VAL A 49 -4.76 12.28 -4.74
C VAL A 49 -4.69 11.81 -3.28
N LEU A 50 -4.92 12.70 -2.32
CA LEU A 50 -4.90 12.34 -0.89
C LEU A 50 -6.01 11.33 -0.55
N PHE A 51 -7.18 11.46 -1.16
CA PHE A 51 -8.28 10.53 -0.99
C PHE A 51 -7.94 9.13 -1.56
N GLN A 52 -7.36 9.07 -2.75
CA GLN A 52 -6.89 7.81 -3.34
C GLN A 52 -5.80 7.16 -2.49
N TYR A 53 -4.81 7.93 -2.02
CA TYR A 53 -3.79 7.47 -1.08
C TYR A 53 -4.40 6.84 0.18
N SER A 54 -5.34 7.53 0.83
CA SER A 54 -5.99 7.04 2.04
C SER A 54 -6.70 5.70 1.82
N ARG A 55 -7.34 5.53 0.66
CA ARG A 55 -7.98 4.27 0.27
C ARG A 55 -6.97 3.17 -0.01
N ALA A 56 -5.91 3.47 -0.77
CA ALA A 56 -4.84 2.53 -1.08
C ALA A 56 -4.16 2.02 0.19
N ALA A 57 -3.72 2.94 1.06
CA ALA A 57 -3.07 2.63 2.34
C ALA A 57 -3.98 1.80 3.26
N LYS A 58 -5.29 2.08 3.27
CA LYS A 58 -6.26 1.28 4.01
C LYS A 58 -6.37 -0.16 3.50
N GLU A 59 -6.43 -0.36 2.18
CA GLU A 59 -6.51 -1.71 1.61
C GLU A 59 -5.21 -2.49 1.82
N LEU A 60 -4.05 -1.83 1.68
CA LEU A 60 -2.74 -2.40 2.01
C LEU A 60 -2.67 -2.82 3.49
N TRP A 61 -3.09 -1.95 4.40
CA TRP A 61 -3.11 -2.26 5.83
C TRP A 61 -3.98 -3.48 6.13
N LYS A 62 -5.18 -3.57 5.54
CA LYS A 62 -6.07 -4.72 5.73
C LYS A 62 -5.42 -6.02 5.28
N TYR A 63 -4.80 -6.00 4.10
CA TYR A 63 -4.14 -7.16 3.52
C TYR A 63 -3.01 -7.67 4.43
N CYS A 64 -2.20 -6.75 4.97
CA CYS A 64 -1.09 -7.10 5.84
C CYS A 64 -1.51 -7.52 7.27
N ASN A 65 -2.64 -7.03 7.79
CA ASN A 65 -2.92 -7.10 9.23
C ASN A 65 -4.20 -7.86 9.64
N LEU A 66 -5.19 -8.08 8.77
CA LEU A 66 -6.46 -8.71 9.17
C LEU A 66 -6.46 -10.25 9.12
N GLY A 67 -5.58 -10.85 8.31
CA GLY A 67 -5.58 -12.29 8.05
C GLY A 67 -4.56 -13.10 8.85
N ASN A 68 -4.45 -14.40 8.53
CA ASN A 68 -3.35 -15.22 9.02
C ASN A 68 -2.04 -14.76 8.35
N VAL A 69 -1.06 -14.35 9.16
CA VAL A 69 0.23 -13.81 8.70
C VAL A 69 1.02 -14.78 7.80
N GLU A 70 0.90 -16.09 8.01
CA GLU A 70 1.59 -17.09 7.18
C GLU A 70 0.94 -17.21 5.80
N VAL A 71 -0.38 -17.05 5.74
CA VAL A 71 -1.13 -17.01 4.47
C VAL A 71 -0.84 -15.71 3.72
N ALA A 72 -0.82 -14.57 4.40
CA ALA A 72 -0.43 -13.29 3.79
C ALA A 72 1.02 -13.34 3.26
N ALA A 73 1.96 -13.86 4.06
CA ALA A 73 3.34 -14.06 3.62
C ALA A 73 3.46 -15.00 2.42
N ARG A 74 2.56 -15.99 2.30
CA ARG A 74 2.50 -16.87 1.13
C ARG A 74 2.04 -16.11 -0.11
N TYR A 75 0.92 -15.40 -0.03
CA TYR A 75 0.41 -14.61 -1.16
C TYR A 75 1.41 -13.57 -1.64
N ILE A 76 2.12 -12.89 -0.73
CA ILE A 76 3.20 -11.94 -1.10
C ILE A 76 4.29 -12.60 -1.98
N ARG A 77 4.56 -13.91 -1.83
CA ARG A 77 5.59 -14.60 -2.64
C ARG A 77 5.05 -15.17 -3.94
N GLU A 78 3.79 -15.59 -3.94
CA GLU A 78 3.21 -16.43 -4.98
C GLU A 78 2.32 -15.64 -5.94
N ASP A 79 1.67 -14.58 -5.46
CA ASP A 79 0.75 -13.79 -6.25
C ASP A 79 1.48 -12.69 -7.02
N PRO A 80 0.92 -12.26 -8.18
CA PRO A 80 1.41 -11.07 -8.88
C PRO A 80 1.41 -9.84 -7.96
N ALA A 81 2.33 -8.91 -8.22
CA ALA A 81 2.38 -7.63 -7.54
C ALA A 81 1.02 -6.92 -7.64
N ILE A 82 0.53 -6.45 -6.49
CA ILE A 82 -0.73 -5.71 -6.41
C ILE A 82 -0.41 -4.23 -6.61
N ASP A 83 -1.04 -3.62 -7.60
CA ASP A 83 -1.03 -2.16 -7.71
C ASP A 83 -1.96 -1.57 -6.64
N TRP A 84 -1.38 -1.18 -5.51
CA TRP A 84 -2.12 -0.60 -4.40
C TRP A 84 -2.67 0.78 -4.73
N TRP A 85 -1.97 1.56 -5.57
CA TRP A 85 -2.43 2.87 -5.99
C TRP A 85 -3.74 2.75 -6.77
N GLU A 86 -3.77 1.89 -7.78
CA GLU A 86 -4.97 1.60 -8.58
C GLU A 86 -6.06 0.94 -7.74
N ARG A 87 -5.69 0.12 -6.74
CA ARG A 87 -6.68 -0.44 -5.81
C ARG A 87 -7.39 0.63 -4.99
N GLY A 88 -6.71 1.74 -4.69
CA GLY A 88 -7.28 2.91 -4.03
C GLY A 88 -8.11 3.81 -4.95
N ALA A 89 -8.03 3.63 -6.28
CA ALA A 89 -8.62 4.51 -7.26
C ALA A 89 -10.13 4.68 -7.08
N PHE A 90 -10.60 5.90 -7.29
CA PHE A 90 -12.01 6.16 -7.44
C PHE A 90 -12.48 5.68 -8.81
N ARG A 91 -13.41 4.73 -8.83
CA ARG A 91 -14.08 4.30 -10.06
C ARG A 91 -15.37 5.09 -10.17
N GLU A 92 -15.41 6.05 -11.08
CA GLU A 92 -16.67 6.65 -11.52
C GLU A 92 -17.56 5.54 -12.09
N ARG A 93 -18.83 5.53 -11.67
CA ARG A 93 -19.83 4.54 -12.08
C ARG A 93 -20.49 4.94 -13.38
#